data_AF-A0A7X9F9C5-F1
#
_entry.id   AF-A0A7X9F9C5-F1
#
_cell.length_a   1.000
_cell.length_b   1.000
_cell.length_c   1.000
_cell.angle_alpha   90.00
_cell.angle_beta   90.00
_cell.angle_gamma   90.00
#
_symmetry.space_group_name_H-M   'P 1'
#
loop_
_entity.id
_entity.type
_entity.pdbx_description
1 polymer ?
#
loop_
_entity_poly.entity_id
_entity_poly.type
_entity_poly.pdbx_seq_one_letter_code
_entity_poly.pdbx_strand_id
1 'polypeptide(L)'
;MNKYKLSQAVLLIFLFLLANPFADGQPSTDVIIQAGKPVAEVQPVMWGVFFEDINFAADGGIYAELVKNRSFEFSLPLMGWRQVRKDGNGRVLPTFYSPARPSNPRYVTIVVDAESGSFGLVNEGFRGMGIKKDLRYDFSIMARTGSGNISGMKIELLGQNDEIIGTAQLSGFTGEWMKHSVSFKALKTEQKATMRILFSGRGSVDIDMVSLFPSDTWKGRPGGLRRDIVQMIADLQPGFLRFPGGCIVEGRDLANRYQWKKTVGPVDERTMIMNRWNVEIRNRQAPDYFQTFGLGFFEYFQLAEDIGAEPLPILNCGMSCQFNAAEVVPMNELDPYIQDALDLIEFANGPVTTKWGGLRASMGHPSPFNLKYIGIGNEQWEEQYIE
;
A
#
# COMPACT_ATOMS: atom_id res chain seq x y z
N MET A 1 68.98 -54.12 0.38
CA MET A 1 67.72 -53.33 0.44
C MET A 1 66.82 -53.93 1.51
N ASN A 2 66.42 -53.11 2.49
CA ASN A 2 66.02 -53.48 3.85
C ASN A 2 64.78 -54.39 3.96
N LYS A 3 64.91 -55.54 4.65
CA LYS A 3 63.80 -56.40 5.09
C LYS A 3 62.74 -55.63 5.93
N TYR A 4 63.15 -54.55 6.59
CA TYR A 4 62.26 -53.63 7.32
C TYR A 4 61.32 -52.80 6.44
N LYS A 5 61.68 -52.52 5.18
CA LYS A 5 60.79 -51.77 4.26
C LYS A 5 59.68 -52.65 3.70
N LEU A 6 59.93 -53.95 3.54
CA LEU A 6 58.93 -54.90 3.07
C LEU A 6 57.87 -55.18 4.15
N SER A 7 58.27 -55.26 5.42
CA SER A 7 57.31 -55.45 6.53
C SER A 7 56.43 -54.24 6.76
N GLN A 8 56.95 -53.01 6.60
CA GLN A 8 56.15 -51.79 6.68
C GLN A 8 55.18 -51.66 5.50
N ALA A 9 55.58 -52.04 4.29
CA ALA A 9 54.69 -52.05 3.12
C ALA A 9 53.56 -53.07 3.26
N VAL A 10 53.85 -54.27 3.79
CA VAL A 10 52.83 -55.30 4.04
C VAL A 10 51.89 -54.88 5.17
N LEU A 11 52.40 -54.26 6.24
CA LEU A 11 51.58 -53.74 7.34
C LEU A 11 50.67 -52.57 6.89
N LEU A 12 51.17 -51.69 6.02
CA LEU A 12 50.39 -50.58 5.44
C LEU A 12 49.30 -51.08 4.48
N ILE A 13 49.57 -52.14 3.69
CA ILE A 13 48.55 -52.78 2.84
C ILE A 13 47.51 -53.50 3.70
N PHE A 14 47.91 -54.14 4.81
CA PHE A 14 46.97 -54.75 5.75
C PHE A 14 46.12 -53.72 6.50
N LEU A 15 46.69 -52.57 6.87
CA LEU A 15 45.97 -51.43 7.45
C LEU A 15 45.03 -50.76 6.45
N PHE A 16 45.39 -50.69 5.16
CA PHE A 16 44.50 -50.21 4.09
C PHE A 16 43.35 -51.18 3.79
N LEU A 17 43.56 -52.50 3.93
CA LEU A 17 42.51 -53.50 3.76
C LEU A 17 41.55 -53.59 4.97
N LEU A 18 42.01 -53.20 6.17
CA LEU A 18 41.17 -53.04 7.37
C LEU A 18 40.46 -51.69 7.42
N ALA A 19 40.95 -50.69 6.67
CA ALA A 19 40.25 -49.45 6.37
C ALA A 19 39.39 -49.60 5.11
N ASN A 20 38.59 -50.66 5.04
CA ASN A 20 37.34 -50.55 4.28
C ASN A 20 36.52 -49.50 5.06
N PRO A 21 36.25 -48.30 4.51
CA PRO A 21 35.14 -47.58 5.05
C PRO A 21 33.96 -48.52 4.85
N PHE A 22 33.28 -48.86 5.94
CA PHE A 22 31.85 -49.06 5.84
C PHE A 22 31.31 -47.77 5.25
N ALA A 23 31.38 -47.65 3.93
CA ALA A 23 30.39 -46.93 3.17
C ALA A 23 29.14 -47.78 3.37
N ASP A 24 28.52 -47.61 4.54
CA ASP A 24 27.09 -47.84 4.68
C ASP A 24 26.49 -46.98 3.57
N GLY A 25 26.24 -47.62 2.42
CA GLY A 25 25.44 -47.01 1.37
C GLY A 25 24.20 -46.51 2.07
N GLN A 26 23.95 -45.20 1.98
CA GLN A 26 22.75 -44.58 2.54
C GLN A 26 21.58 -45.53 2.28
N PRO A 27 20.84 -45.97 3.32
CA PRO A 27 19.75 -46.91 3.10
C PRO A 27 18.84 -46.31 2.02
N SER A 28 18.68 -47.05 0.92
CA SER A 28 17.85 -46.61 -0.18
C SER A 28 16.40 -46.69 0.28
N THR A 29 15.82 -45.55 0.63
CA THR A 29 14.39 -45.47 0.92
C THR A 29 13.63 -45.46 -0.38
N ASP A 30 12.89 -46.53 -0.67
CA ASP A 30 11.99 -46.58 -1.81
C ASP A 30 10.81 -45.62 -1.57
N VAL A 31 10.62 -44.67 -2.48
CA VAL A 31 9.42 -43.81 -2.50
C VAL A 31 8.41 -44.44 -3.48
N ILE A 32 7.44 -45.18 -2.95
CA ILE A 32 6.39 -45.84 -3.75
C ILE A 32 5.19 -44.90 -3.92
N ILE A 33 4.93 -44.46 -5.15
CA ILE A 33 3.79 -43.58 -5.48
C ILE A 33 2.58 -44.42 -5.93
N GLN A 34 1.47 -44.34 -5.21
CA GLN A 34 0.22 -45.05 -5.54
C GLN A 34 -0.72 -44.21 -6.42
N ALA A 35 -0.34 -43.93 -7.67
CA ALA A 35 -1.08 -43.02 -8.55
C ALA A 35 -2.56 -43.40 -8.82
N GLY A 36 -2.93 -44.70 -8.70
CA GLY A 36 -4.30 -45.19 -8.91
C GLY A 36 -5.18 -45.19 -7.66
N LYS A 37 -4.70 -44.67 -6.52
CA LYS A 37 -5.42 -44.66 -5.24
C LYS A 37 -5.40 -43.27 -4.61
N PRO A 38 -6.12 -42.28 -5.19
CA PRO A 38 -6.25 -40.97 -4.57
C PRO A 38 -6.89 -41.11 -3.19
N VAL A 39 -6.31 -40.46 -2.18
CA VAL A 39 -6.76 -40.53 -0.77
C VAL A 39 -7.48 -39.26 -0.31
N ALA A 40 -7.27 -38.13 -0.99
CA ALA A 40 -7.89 -36.85 -0.70
C ALA A 40 -7.91 -35.96 -1.95
N GLU A 41 -8.84 -35.02 -1.98
CA GLU A 41 -8.86 -33.92 -2.95
C GLU A 41 -7.97 -32.78 -2.47
N VAL A 42 -7.11 -32.26 -3.36
CA VAL A 42 -6.31 -31.07 -3.08
C VAL A 42 -7.18 -29.84 -3.33
N GLN A 43 -7.53 -29.12 -2.28
CA GLN A 43 -8.38 -27.93 -2.38
C GLN A 43 -7.68 -26.82 -3.19
N PRO A 44 -8.40 -26.11 -4.08
CA PRO A 44 -7.83 -25.00 -4.83
C PRO A 44 -7.23 -23.90 -3.95
N VAL A 45 -7.80 -23.69 -2.75
CA VAL A 45 -7.35 -22.70 -1.75
C VAL A 45 -6.22 -23.21 -0.85
N MET A 46 -5.55 -24.32 -1.19
CA MET A 46 -4.45 -24.85 -0.37
C MET A 46 -3.24 -23.90 -0.34
N TRP A 47 -2.99 -23.18 -1.43
CA TRP A 47 -1.87 -22.25 -1.57
C TRP A 47 -2.40 -20.87 -1.92
N GLY A 48 -1.84 -19.84 -1.30
CA GLY A 48 -2.30 -18.47 -1.52
C GLY A 48 -1.29 -17.43 -1.10
N VAL A 49 -1.70 -16.17 -1.18
CA VAL A 49 -0.90 -15.02 -0.85
C VAL A 49 -1.41 -14.38 0.43
N PHE A 50 -0.48 -14.07 1.31
CA PHE A 50 -0.71 -13.21 2.46
C PHE A 50 -0.22 -11.80 2.12
N PHE A 51 -1.10 -10.80 2.28
CA PHE A 51 -0.76 -9.41 2.08
C PHE A 51 -0.98 -8.63 3.37
N GLU A 52 0.09 -7.94 3.79
CA GLU A 52 0.08 -6.92 4.82
C GLU A 52 0.79 -5.67 4.27
N ASP A 53 0.30 -4.48 4.63
CA ASP A 53 1.04 -3.24 4.38
C ASP A 53 2.25 -3.12 5.34
N ILE A 54 3.30 -3.89 5.03
CA ILE A 54 4.62 -3.88 5.66
C ILE A 54 5.69 -3.57 4.60
N ASN A 55 6.76 -2.85 4.97
CA ASN A 55 7.83 -2.44 4.05
C ASN A 55 7.36 -1.58 2.85
N PHE A 56 6.36 -0.73 3.05
CA PHE A 56 5.70 0.05 1.99
C PHE A 56 5.03 -0.84 0.93
N ALA A 57 4.44 -1.97 1.34
CA ALA A 57 3.81 -2.90 0.39
C ALA A 57 2.51 -2.36 -0.21
N ALA A 58 1.73 -1.52 0.50
CA ALA A 58 0.58 -0.82 -0.06
C ALA A 58 0.97 0.56 -0.60
N ASP A 59 0.98 1.59 0.26
CA ASP A 59 1.39 2.95 -0.10
C ASP A 59 2.90 2.98 -0.41
N GLY A 60 3.26 3.31 -1.65
CA GLY A 60 4.62 3.19 -2.17
C GLY A 60 4.96 1.82 -2.78
N GLY A 61 4.05 0.86 -2.65
CA GLY A 61 4.15 -0.50 -3.16
C GLY A 61 3.09 -0.75 -4.20
N ILE A 62 2.22 -1.75 -3.99
CA ILE A 62 1.22 -2.21 -4.96
C ILE A 62 0.16 -1.15 -5.30
N TYR A 63 -0.10 -0.18 -4.42
CA TYR A 63 -0.96 0.97 -4.74
C TYR A 63 -0.19 1.95 -5.64
N ALA A 64 -0.74 2.30 -6.81
CA ALA A 64 0.02 3.02 -7.83
C ALA A 64 0.14 4.55 -7.64
N GLU A 65 -0.38 5.09 -6.53
CA GLU A 65 -0.17 6.50 -6.18
C GLU A 65 1.32 6.78 -5.98
N LEU A 66 1.82 7.80 -6.68
CA LEU A 66 3.22 8.19 -6.58
C LEU A 66 3.47 9.28 -5.55
N VAL A 67 2.44 10.06 -5.20
CA VAL A 67 2.55 11.19 -4.27
C VAL A 67 2.43 10.72 -2.82
N LYS A 68 3.51 10.87 -2.06
CA LYS A 68 3.50 10.65 -0.60
C LYS A 68 2.74 11.79 0.08
N ASN A 69 1.96 11.46 1.11
CA ASN A 69 1.27 12.46 1.94
C ASN A 69 0.43 13.45 1.08
N ARG A 70 -0.36 12.88 0.16
CA ARG A 70 -1.12 13.62 -0.85
C ARG A 70 -2.19 14.58 -0.32
N SER A 71 -2.66 14.33 0.90
CA SER A 71 -3.68 15.14 1.59
C SER A 71 -3.15 15.88 2.81
N PHE A 72 -1.82 15.92 3.01
CA PHE A 72 -1.17 16.65 4.11
C PHE A 72 -1.57 16.21 5.53
N GLU A 73 -2.07 14.97 5.68
CA GLU A 73 -2.58 14.43 6.94
C GLU A 73 -1.56 13.71 7.82
N PHE A 74 -0.32 13.55 7.34
CA PHE A 74 0.76 13.01 8.15
C PHE A 74 0.98 13.88 9.40
N SER A 75 1.55 13.30 10.45
CA SER A 75 1.79 14.02 11.73
C SER A 75 2.57 15.32 11.53
N LEU A 76 3.48 15.35 10.56
CA LEU A 76 4.04 16.59 10.01
C LEU A 76 3.38 16.85 8.65
N PRO A 77 2.56 17.91 8.49
CA PRO A 77 1.76 18.10 7.28
C PRO A 77 2.56 18.19 5.99
N LEU A 78 3.80 18.69 6.05
CA LEU A 78 4.71 18.78 4.90
C LEU A 78 5.71 17.62 4.81
N MET A 79 5.52 16.52 5.54
CA MET A 79 6.38 15.33 5.38
C MET A 79 6.31 14.82 3.94
N GLY A 80 7.49 14.57 3.34
CA GLY A 80 7.61 14.22 1.92
C GLY A 80 7.55 15.41 0.95
N TRP A 81 7.25 16.61 1.45
CA TRP A 81 7.15 17.85 0.69
C TRP A 81 8.23 18.85 1.08
N ARG A 82 8.83 19.53 0.11
CA ARG A 82 9.76 20.65 0.36
C ARG A 82 9.40 21.86 -0.50
N GLN A 83 9.59 23.05 0.06
CA GLN A 83 9.39 24.29 -0.68
C GLN A 83 10.46 24.46 -1.76
N VAL A 84 10.06 25.05 -2.89
CA VAL A 84 10.95 25.39 -4.00
C VAL A 84 10.60 26.75 -4.58
N ARG A 85 11.63 27.50 -4.96
CA ARG A 85 11.53 28.80 -5.61
C ARG A 85 12.28 28.80 -6.92
N LYS A 86 11.70 29.43 -7.94
CA LYS A 86 12.29 29.71 -9.25
C LYS A 86 12.09 31.19 -9.53
N ASP A 87 13.04 32.00 -9.10
CA ASP A 87 13.05 33.46 -9.25
C ASP A 87 11.82 34.19 -8.67
N GLY A 88 11.10 33.53 -7.75
CA GLY A 88 9.96 34.07 -7.01
C GLY A 88 10.07 33.76 -5.52
N ASN A 89 9.27 34.45 -4.70
CA ASN A 89 9.17 34.21 -3.26
C ASN A 89 7.76 33.77 -2.89
N GLY A 90 7.61 33.16 -1.71
CA GLY A 90 6.34 32.70 -1.23
C GLY A 90 6.47 31.97 0.11
N ARG A 91 5.35 31.44 0.56
CA ARG A 91 5.26 30.63 1.78
C ARG A 91 4.19 29.56 1.65
N VAL A 92 4.33 28.53 2.47
CA VAL A 92 3.41 27.38 2.52
C VAL A 92 2.85 27.29 3.93
N LEU A 93 1.53 27.26 4.04
CA LEU A 93 0.80 27.28 5.31
C LEU A 93 -0.14 26.08 5.38
N PRO A 94 0.20 25.02 6.13
CA PRO A 94 -0.77 23.99 6.51
C PRO A 94 -1.94 24.64 7.28
N THR A 95 -3.16 24.31 6.88
CA THR A 95 -4.40 24.89 7.42
C THR A 95 -5.47 23.81 7.57
N PHE A 96 -6.59 24.13 8.21
CA PHE A 96 -7.74 23.26 8.39
C PHE A 96 -8.96 23.75 7.62
N TYR A 97 -9.77 22.81 7.14
CA TYR A 97 -11.09 23.10 6.58
C TYR A 97 -12.00 23.80 7.60
N SER A 98 -12.81 24.74 7.11
CA SER A 98 -13.90 25.38 7.86
C SER A 98 -15.17 25.36 7.01
N PRO A 99 -16.25 24.68 7.44
CA PRO A 99 -16.33 23.85 8.64
C PRO A 99 -15.36 22.65 8.60
N ALA A 100 -15.00 22.14 9.77
CA ALA A 100 -14.05 21.04 9.89
C ALA A 100 -14.55 19.77 9.16
N ARG A 101 -13.65 19.10 8.45
CA ARG A 101 -13.89 17.79 7.84
C ARG A 101 -13.37 16.69 8.78
N PRO A 102 -14.14 15.63 9.06
CA PRO A 102 -13.71 14.61 10.02
C PRO A 102 -12.59 13.70 9.51
N SER A 103 -12.53 13.39 8.21
CA SER A 103 -11.60 12.40 7.67
C SER A 103 -10.26 12.97 7.19
N ASN A 104 -10.31 14.07 6.44
CA ASN A 104 -9.15 14.81 5.95
C ASN A 104 -9.33 16.29 6.34
N PRO A 105 -9.01 16.64 7.60
CA PRO A 105 -9.25 17.98 8.14
C PRO A 105 -8.32 19.07 7.59
N ARG A 106 -7.19 18.72 6.95
CA ARG A 106 -6.14 19.65 6.54
C ARG A 106 -6.12 19.90 5.03
N TYR A 107 -5.55 21.05 4.67
CA TYR A 107 -5.09 21.37 3.34
C TYR A 107 -3.87 22.30 3.47
N VAL A 108 -3.27 22.71 2.36
CA VAL A 108 -2.15 23.65 2.36
C VAL A 108 -2.47 24.88 1.52
N THR A 109 -2.28 26.06 2.09
CA THR A 109 -2.28 27.33 1.34
C THR A 109 -0.87 27.62 0.84
N ILE A 110 -0.73 27.80 -0.47
CA ILE A 110 0.48 28.30 -1.12
C ILE A 110 0.27 29.79 -1.40
N VAL A 111 1.13 30.63 -0.85
CA VAL A 111 1.17 32.07 -1.14
C VAL A 111 2.36 32.34 -2.06
N VAL A 112 2.11 33.01 -3.17
CA VAL A 112 3.13 33.46 -4.11
C VAL A 112 3.24 34.98 -4.00
N ASP A 113 4.39 35.45 -3.52
CA ASP A 113 4.69 36.84 -3.15
C ASP A 113 5.55 37.55 -4.22
N ALA A 114 5.48 37.13 -5.49
CA ALA A 114 6.27 37.71 -6.57
C ALA A 114 5.46 37.90 -7.85
N GLU A 115 5.63 39.04 -8.52
CA GLU A 115 4.98 39.32 -9.82
C GLU A 115 5.65 38.58 -10.99
N SER A 116 6.89 38.15 -10.79
CA SER A 116 7.67 37.32 -11.72
C SER A 116 8.24 36.11 -10.99
N GLY A 117 8.50 35.03 -11.73
CA GLY A 117 8.98 33.77 -11.17
C GLY A 117 7.85 32.87 -10.67
N SER A 118 8.22 31.80 -9.97
CA SER A 118 7.28 30.83 -9.43
C SER A 118 7.74 30.27 -8.09
N PHE A 119 6.76 29.83 -7.30
CA PHE A 119 6.95 29.22 -6.00
C PHE A 119 6.05 28.00 -5.86
N GLY A 120 6.49 27.00 -5.11
CA GLY A 120 5.66 25.84 -4.86
C GLY A 120 6.38 24.75 -4.08
N LEU A 121 6.11 23.51 -4.46
CA LEU A 121 6.49 22.33 -3.67
C LEU A 121 7.11 21.24 -4.55
N VAL A 122 8.00 20.46 -3.97
CA VAL A 122 8.49 19.19 -4.52
C VAL A 122 8.06 18.06 -3.60
N ASN A 123 7.43 17.01 -4.14
CA ASN A 123 7.17 15.75 -3.46
C ASN A 123 8.25 14.73 -3.83
N GLU A 124 8.80 14.05 -2.82
CA GLU A 124 9.85 13.04 -2.99
C GLU A 124 9.32 11.65 -3.39
N GLY A 125 8.00 11.43 -3.32
CA GLY A 125 7.38 10.12 -3.48
C GLY A 125 7.80 9.13 -2.38
N PHE A 126 7.63 7.84 -2.64
CA PHE A 126 7.98 6.80 -1.68
C PHE A 126 9.44 6.34 -1.88
N ARG A 127 10.39 7.19 -1.45
CA ARG A 127 11.84 7.03 -1.68
C ARG A 127 12.22 7.18 -3.16
N GLY A 128 11.51 8.07 -3.85
CA GLY A 128 11.54 8.26 -5.30
C GLY A 128 10.27 7.79 -5.97
N MET A 129 10.04 8.28 -7.19
CA MET A 129 8.94 7.87 -8.07
C MET A 129 9.51 7.11 -9.27
N GLY A 130 9.03 5.88 -9.49
CA GLY A 130 9.39 5.09 -10.66
C GLY A 130 8.67 5.61 -11.90
N ILE A 131 9.39 6.29 -12.79
CA ILE A 131 8.89 6.87 -14.02
C ILE A 131 9.36 6.03 -15.22
N LYS A 132 8.45 5.75 -16.17
CA LYS A 132 8.71 4.97 -17.38
C LYS A 132 8.58 5.89 -18.59
N LYS A 133 9.59 5.89 -19.46
CA LYS A 133 9.56 6.63 -20.72
C LYS A 133 8.29 6.30 -21.53
N ASP A 134 7.74 7.31 -22.19
CA ASP A 134 6.58 7.26 -23.09
C ASP A 134 5.24 6.87 -22.44
N LEU A 135 5.26 6.50 -21.16
CA LEU A 135 4.05 6.24 -20.38
C LEU A 135 3.33 7.55 -20.05
N ARG A 136 1.99 7.52 -20.08
CA ARG A 136 1.14 8.63 -19.65
C ARG A 136 1.02 8.61 -18.13
N TYR A 137 1.10 9.79 -17.53
CA TYR A 137 0.84 10.03 -16.12
C TYR A 137 -0.35 10.96 -16.00
N ASP A 138 -1.25 10.60 -15.09
CA ASP A 138 -2.51 11.31 -14.85
C ASP A 138 -2.36 12.05 -13.51
N PHE A 139 -2.17 13.37 -13.59
CA PHE A 139 -2.05 14.25 -12.44
C PHE A 139 -3.41 14.85 -12.08
N SER A 140 -3.70 14.95 -10.78
CA SER A 140 -4.84 15.73 -10.30
C SER A 140 -4.56 16.45 -8.99
N ILE A 141 -5.30 17.52 -8.73
CA ILE A 141 -5.21 18.33 -7.51
C ILE A 141 -6.59 18.90 -7.19
N MET A 142 -6.98 18.89 -5.92
CA MET A 142 -8.07 19.74 -5.44
C MET A 142 -7.50 21.12 -5.19
N ALA A 143 -8.08 22.16 -5.78
CA ALA A 143 -7.59 23.52 -5.60
C ALA A 143 -8.72 24.54 -5.54
N ARG A 144 -8.48 25.64 -4.83
CA ARG A 144 -9.23 26.89 -4.94
C ARG A 144 -8.31 28.09 -4.78
N THR A 145 -8.56 29.18 -5.51
CA THR A 145 -7.84 30.44 -5.35
C THR A 145 -8.31 31.17 -4.09
N GLY A 146 -7.37 31.75 -3.36
CA GLY A 146 -7.64 32.72 -2.29
C GLY A 146 -7.53 34.16 -2.81
N SER A 147 -6.74 34.98 -2.13
CA SER A 147 -6.56 36.39 -2.50
C SER A 147 -5.57 36.55 -3.66
N GLY A 148 -5.64 37.69 -4.36
CA GLY A 148 -4.76 37.99 -5.48
C GLY A 148 -5.10 37.16 -6.73
N ASN A 149 -4.09 36.92 -7.57
CA ASN A 149 -4.23 36.24 -8.85
C ASN A 149 -3.12 35.19 -9.03
N ILE A 150 -3.50 33.92 -8.98
CA ILE A 150 -2.67 32.79 -9.41
C ILE A 150 -2.96 32.51 -10.88
N SER A 151 -2.01 32.82 -11.76
CA SER A 151 -2.20 32.75 -13.21
C SER A 151 -2.14 31.33 -13.76
N GLY A 152 -1.55 30.39 -13.00
CA GLY A 152 -1.46 28.99 -13.39
C GLY A 152 -0.48 28.20 -12.53
N MET A 153 -0.45 26.90 -12.78
CA MET A 153 0.43 25.94 -12.14
C MET A 153 1.12 25.09 -13.20
N LYS A 154 2.43 24.88 -13.04
CA LYS A 154 3.17 23.88 -13.81
C LYS A 154 3.44 22.67 -12.92
N ILE A 155 3.22 21.47 -13.47
CA ILE A 155 3.64 20.20 -12.91
C ILE A 155 4.84 19.70 -13.70
N GLU A 156 5.87 19.21 -13.02
CA GLU A 156 7.11 18.71 -13.61
C GLU A 156 7.53 17.41 -12.91
N LEU A 157 7.90 16.39 -13.69
CA LEU A 157 8.65 15.24 -13.20
C LEU A 157 10.14 15.54 -13.35
N LEU A 158 10.89 15.34 -12.27
CA LEU A 158 12.31 15.66 -12.20
C LEU A 158 13.11 14.37 -12.08
N GLY A 159 14.03 14.15 -13.01
CA GLY A 159 15.03 13.09 -12.94
C GLY A 159 16.31 13.53 -12.21
N GLN A 160 17.41 12.84 -12.50
CA GLN A 160 18.72 13.19 -11.96
C GLN A 160 19.09 14.66 -12.26
N ASN A 161 19.68 15.35 -11.27
CA ASN A 161 20.12 16.75 -11.36
C ASN A 161 18.98 17.74 -11.74
N ASP A 162 17.75 17.49 -11.29
CA ASP A 162 16.56 18.30 -11.58
C ASP A 162 16.22 18.41 -13.09
N GLU A 163 16.66 17.46 -13.91
CA GLU A 163 16.27 17.37 -15.32
C GLU A 163 14.75 17.18 -15.43
N ILE A 164 14.07 18.01 -16.22
CA ILE A 164 12.63 17.87 -16.45
C ILE A 164 12.40 16.71 -17.44
N ILE A 165 11.81 15.64 -16.95
CA ILE A 165 11.52 14.41 -17.70
C ILE A 165 10.02 14.22 -17.98
N GLY A 166 9.20 15.24 -17.71
CA GLY A 166 7.77 15.27 -18.02
C GLY A 166 7.17 16.55 -17.47
N THR A 167 6.21 17.15 -18.17
CA THR A 167 5.59 18.38 -17.69
C THR A 167 4.19 18.59 -18.27
N ALA A 168 3.35 19.29 -17.51
CA ALA A 168 2.09 19.83 -17.97
C ALA A 168 1.76 21.15 -17.24
N GLN A 169 0.72 21.83 -17.69
CA GLN A 169 0.24 23.06 -17.09
C GLN A 169 -1.26 22.94 -16.76
N LEU A 170 -1.65 23.58 -15.66
CA LEU A 170 -3.02 23.79 -15.25
C LEU A 170 -3.27 25.28 -15.08
N SER A 171 -4.47 25.72 -15.45
CA SER A 171 -4.94 27.10 -15.31
C SER A 171 -6.43 27.09 -15.02
N GLY A 172 -7.02 28.28 -14.81
CA GLY A 172 -8.46 28.40 -14.57
C GLY A 172 -8.90 27.92 -13.19
N PHE A 173 -8.04 28.08 -12.17
CA PHE A 173 -8.44 27.91 -10.78
C PHE A 173 -9.50 28.94 -10.41
N THR A 174 -10.46 28.55 -9.56
CA THR A 174 -11.57 29.41 -9.13
C THR A 174 -11.59 29.54 -7.61
N GLY A 175 -12.43 30.41 -7.06
CA GLY A 175 -12.62 30.53 -5.60
C GLY A 175 -13.30 29.32 -4.94
N GLU A 176 -13.81 28.36 -5.72
CA GLU A 176 -14.45 27.15 -5.22
C GLU A 176 -13.50 25.95 -5.30
N TRP A 177 -13.63 25.02 -4.34
CA TRP A 177 -12.87 23.78 -4.34
C TRP A 177 -13.29 22.92 -5.53
N MET A 178 -12.36 22.73 -6.47
CA MET A 178 -12.58 21.88 -7.64
C MET A 178 -11.39 20.97 -7.89
N LYS A 179 -11.68 19.82 -8.50
CA LYS A 179 -10.65 18.92 -9.01
C LYS A 179 -10.15 19.43 -10.36
N HIS A 180 -8.86 19.72 -10.45
CA HIS A 180 -8.19 20.01 -11.71
C HIS A 180 -7.32 18.80 -12.08
N SER A 181 -7.32 18.41 -13.35
CA SER A 181 -6.59 17.23 -13.82
C SER A 181 -5.92 17.50 -15.17
N VAL A 182 -4.75 16.92 -15.38
CA VAL A 182 -4.03 16.95 -16.66
C VAL A 182 -3.21 15.69 -16.82
N SER A 183 -3.13 15.19 -18.05
CA SER A 183 -2.30 14.04 -18.39
C SER A 183 -1.13 14.44 -19.27
N PHE A 184 0.02 13.82 -19.07
CA PHE A 184 1.21 14.06 -19.88
C PHE A 184 2.09 12.81 -19.95
N LYS A 185 2.99 12.75 -20.94
CA LYS A 185 3.93 11.63 -21.09
C LYS A 185 5.28 11.95 -20.46
N ALA A 186 5.92 10.94 -19.89
CA ALA A 186 7.31 11.04 -19.48
C ALA A 186 8.26 10.89 -20.67
N LEU A 187 9.31 11.68 -20.69
CA LEU A 187 10.34 11.74 -21.73
C LEU A 187 11.48 10.74 -21.49
N LYS A 188 11.65 10.28 -20.24
CA LYS A 188 12.69 9.33 -19.83
C LYS A 188 12.17 8.36 -18.77
N THR A 189 12.84 7.22 -18.69
CA THR A 189 12.70 6.28 -17.56
C THR A 189 13.64 6.75 -16.46
N GLU A 190 13.12 6.84 -15.24
CA GLU A 190 13.86 7.24 -14.05
C GLU A 190 13.36 6.40 -12.86
N GLN A 191 14.28 5.88 -12.05
CA GLN A 191 13.92 5.02 -10.91
C GLN A 191 13.58 5.83 -9.67
N LYS A 192 14.18 7.03 -9.53
CA LYS A 192 14.06 7.86 -8.33
C LYS A 192 13.69 9.31 -8.68
N ALA A 193 12.66 9.48 -9.50
CA ALA A 193 12.20 10.80 -9.86
C ALA A 193 11.54 11.50 -8.66
N THR A 194 11.39 12.81 -8.75
CA THR A 194 10.54 13.60 -7.86
C THR A 194 9.51 14.39 -8.66
N MET A 195 8.48 14.90 -7.99
CA MET A 195 7.43 15.69 -8.63
C MET A 195 7.46 17.11 -8.11
N ARG A 196 7.48 18.11 -8.99
CA ARG A 196 7.46 19.53 -8.66
C ARG A 196 6.20 20.20 -9.16
N ILE A 197 5.52 20.94 -8.28
CA ILE A 197 4.43 21.86 -8.63
C ILE A 197 4.90 23.30 -8.40
N LEU A 198 4.71 24.16 -9.39
CA LEU A 198 5.12 25.57 -9.37
C LEU A 198 3.93 26.45 -9.74
N PHE A 199 3.56 27.36 -8.84
CA PHE A 199 2.50 28.34 -9.07
C PHE A 199 3.11 29.67 -9.52
N SER A 200 2.46 30.30 -10.48
CA SER A 200 2.83 31.61 -11.03
C SER A 200 1.74 32.65 -10.76
N GLY A 201 2.12 33.92 -10.78
CA GLY A 201 1.25 35.04 -10.39
C GLY A 201 1.50 35.48 -8.95
N ARG A 202 0.68 36.42 -8.47
CA ARG A 202 0.79 37.00 -7.13
C ARG A 202 -0.53 36.84 -6.40
N GLY A 203 -0.57 35.94 -5.42
CA GLY A 203 -1.80 35.60 -4.71
C GLY A 203 -1.65 34.33 -3.88
N SER A 204 -2.77 33.71 -3.53
CA SER A 204 -2.79 32.44 -2.84
C SER A 204 -3.67 31.39 -3.52
N VAL A 205 -3.31 30.13 -3.31
CA VAL A 205 -4.10 28.97 -3.73
C VAL A 205 -4.07 27.94 -2.61
N ASP A 206 -5.25 27.48 -2.22
CA ASP A 206 -5.40 26.34 -1.32
C ASP A 206 -5.36 25.07 -2.17
N ILE A 207 -4.60 24.08 -1.72
CA ILE A 207 -4.46 22.80 -2.39
C ILE A 207 -4.65 21.63 -1.43
N ASP A 208 -5.23 20.56 -1.95
CA ASP A 208 -5.41 19.28 -1.27
C ASP A 208 -5.44 18.13 -2.30
N MET A 209 -5.40 16.88 -1.83
CA MET A 209 -5.55 15.67 -2.64
C MET A 209 -4.69 15.68 -3.92
N VAL A 210 -3.40 16.01 -3.79
CA VAL A 210 -2.45 16.04 -4.91
C VAL A 210 -2.07 14.62 -5.30
N SER A 211 -2.40 14.19 -6.52
CA SER A 211 -2.27 12.79 -6.93
C SER A 211 -1.58 12.66 -8.28
N LEU A 212 -0.79 11.61 -8.45
CA LEU A 212 -0.14 11.26 -9.70
C LEU A 212 -0.16 9.74 -9.89
N PHE A 213 -0.88 9.27 -10.91
CA PHE A 213 -0.95 7.85 -11.25
C PHE A 213 -0.32 7.57 -12.62
N PRO A 214 0.40 6.45 -12.78
CA PRO A 214 0.74 5.93 -14.09
C PRO A 214 -0.51 5.40 -14.81
N SER A 215 -0.59 5.54 -16.13
CA SER A 215 -1.74 5.07 -16.90
C SER A 215 -1.79 3.55 -17.09
N ASP A 216 -0.69 2.84 -16.83
CA ASP A 216 -0.58 1.38 -16.97
C ASP A 216 -0.91 0.63 -15.67
N THR A 217 -1.88 1.12 -14.90
CA THR A 217 -2.40 0.39 -13.74
C THR A 217 -2.97 -0.98 -14.16
N TRP A 218 -3.01 -1.91 -13.22
CA TRP A 218 -3.57 -3.24 -13.43
C TRP A 218 -5.00 -3.15 -13.99
N LYS A 219 -5.25 -3.89 -15.08
CA LYS A 219 -6.50 -3.86 -15.87
C LYS A 219 -6.91 -2.45 -16.36
N GLY A 220 -6.00 -1.46 -16.35
CA GLY A 220 -6.26 -0.07 -16.77
C GLY A 220 -7.18 0.70 -15.81
N ARG A 221 -7.29 0.27 -14.55
CA ARG A 221 -8.21 0.87 -13.57
C ARG A 221 -7.69 2.23 -13.06
N PRO A 222 -8.44 3.34 -13.19
CA PRO A 222 -8.05 4.63 -12.63
C PRO A 222 -7.82 4.54 -11.12
N GLY A 223 -6.75 5.15 -10.61
CA GLY A 223 -6.43 5.08 -9.19
C GLY A 223 -6.10 3.67 -8.68
N GLY A 224 -5.81 2.72 -9.58
CA GLY A 224 -5.67 1.30 -9.27
C GLY A 224 -4.28 0.87 -8.83
N LEU A 225 -3.97 -0.39 -9.10
CA LEU A 225 -2.76 -1.05 -8.61
C LEU A 225 -1.64 -1.04 -9.65
N ARG A 226 -0.39 -1.14 -9.17
CA ARG A 226 0.80 -1.30 -10.00
C ARG A 226 0.75 -2.62 -10.76
N ARG A 227 0.72 -2.53 -12.08
CA ARG A 227 0.59 -3.71 -12.96
C ARG A 227 1.76 -4.69 -12.82
N ASP A 228 2.98 -4.20 -12.65
CA ASP A 228 4.15 -5.07 -12.51
C ASP A 228 4.09 -5.95 -11.25
N ILE A 229 3.71 -5.38 -10.11
CA ILE A 229 3.56 -6.13 -8.86
C ILE A 229 2.36 -7.08 -8.92
N VAL A 230 1.21 -6.61 -9.41
CA VAL A 230 0.03 -7.47 -9.53
C VAL A 230 0.28 -8.64 -10.50
N GLN A 231 0.98 -8.40 -11.61
CA GLN A 231 1.33 -9.48 -12.54
C GLN A 231 2.17 -10.56 -11.84
N MET A 232 3.20 -10.17 -11.08
CA MET A 232 4.01 -11.14 -10.34
C MET A 232 3.18 -11.95 -9.34
N ILE A 233 2.18 -11.34 -8.69
CA ILE A 233 1.25 -12.04 -7.79
C ILE A 233 0.33 -12.99 -8.57
N ALA A 234 -0.23 -12.53 -9.69
CA ALA A 234 -1.11 -13.33 -10.54
C ALA A 234 -0.39 -14.57 -11.13
N ASP A 235 0.89 -14.42 -11.47
CA ASP A 235 1.73 -15.51 -11.99
C ASP A 235 1.99 -16.61 -10.96
N LEU A 236 1.80 -16.34 -9.66
CA LEU A 236 1.80 -17.38 -8.61
C LEU A 236 0.56 -18.28 -8.64
N GLN A 237 -0.49 -17.87 -9.36
CA GLN A 237 -1.80 -18.52 -9.42
C GLN A 237 -2.36 -18.84 -8.01
N PRO A 238 -2.47 -17.84 -7.11
CA PRO A 238 -2.88 -18.09 -5.74
C PRO A 238 -4.35 -18.51 -5.68
N GLY A 239 -4.63 -19.55 -4.89
CA GLY A 239 -5.99 -19.98 -4.61
C GLY A 239 -6.76 -19.03 -3.70
N PHE A 240 -6.06 -18.30 -2.82
CA PHE A 240 -6.65 -17.27 -1.97
C PHE A 240 -5.73 -16.05 -1.78
N LEU A 241 -6.33 -14.92 -1.40
CA LEU A 241 -5.63 -13.71 -0.96
C LEU A 241 -6.10 -13.32 0.45
N ARG A 242 -5.23 -13.43 1.43
CA ARG A 242 -5.45 -12.97 2.82
C ARG A 242 -5.06 -11.50 2.96
N PHE A 243 -6.00 -10.64 3.37
CA PHE A 243 -5.81 -9.17 3.49
C PHE A 243 -6.71 -8.57 4.59
N PRO A 244 -6.54 -7.29 5.01
CA PRO A 244 -5.33 -6.50 4.85
C PRO A 244 -4.20 -7.06 5.73
N GLY A 245 -4.49 -8.12 6.49
CA GLY A 245 -3.57 -9.16 6.92
C GLY A 245 -2.50 -8.72 7.91
N GLY A 246 -2.30 -9.56 8.91
CA GLY A 246 -1.22 -9.45 9.87
C GLY A 246 -1.52 -8.47 11.00
N CYS A 247 -0.43 -8.15 11.68
CA CYS A 247 -0.28 -7.19 12.73
C CYS A 247 -1.02 -5.85 12.53
N ILE A 248 -1.19 -5.34 11.30
CA ILE A 248 -1.88 -4.07 11.08
C ILE A 248 -3.37 -4.13 11.43
N VAL A 249 -4.00 -5.31 11.37
CA VAL A 249 -5.42 -5.48 11.72
C VAL A 249 -5.65 -5.20 13.21
N GLU A 250 -4.71 -5.65 14.04
CA GLU A 250 -4.75 -5.46 15.49
C GLU A 250 -4.51 -4.00 15.86
N GLY A 251 -3.58 -3.34 15.16
CA GLY A 251 -3.03 -2.06 15.59
C GLY A 251 -2.11 -2.19 16.81
N ARG A 252 -1.43 -1.09 17.14
CA ARG A 252 -0.63 -0.99 18.38
C ARG A 252 -1.51 -0.85 19.62
N ASP A 253 -2.63 -0.17 19.45
CA ASP A 253 -3.73 0.06 20.37
C ASP A 253 -5.04 0.01 19.55
N LEU A 254 -6.19 -0.07 20.23
CA LEU A 254 -7.49 -0.18 19.57
C LEU A 254 -7.84 1.08 18.75
N ALA A 255 -7.31 2.25 19.11
CA ALA A 255 -7.56 3.49 18.38
C ALA A 255 -6.90 3.48 16.99
N ASN A 256 -5.73 2.85 16.87
CA ASN A 256 -4.94 2.71 15.65
C ASN A 256 -5.10 1.34 14.95
N ARG A 257 -6.14 0.57 15.29
CA ARG A 257 -6.49 -0.66 14.58
C ARG A 257 -7.03 -0.40 13.18
N TYR A 258 -6.89 -1.37 12.28
CA TYR A 258 -7.46 -1.29 10.94
C TYR A 258 -8.99 -1.38 10.99
N GLN A 259 -9.68 -0.39 10.40
CA GLN A 259 -11.15 -0.31 10.38
C GLN A 259 -11.63 -0.28 8.94
N TRP A 260 -12.12 -1.40 8.41
CA TRP A 260 -12.39 -1.57 6.98
C TRP A 260 -13.36 -0.52 6.41
N LYS A 261 -14.35 -0.10 7.21
CA LYS A 261 -15.34 0.93 6.83
C LYS A 261 -14.71 2.29 6.50
N LYS A 262 -13.53 2.59 7.07
CA LYS A 262 -12.75 3.81 6.76
C LYS A 262 -11.94 3.70 5.46
N THR A 263 -12.01 2.55 4.78
CA THR A 263 -11.20 2.23 3.59
C THR A 263 -12.04 2.05 2.33
N VAL A 264 -13.35 2.29 2.42
CA VAL A 264 -14.30 2.23 1.30
C VAL A 264 -14.95 3.60 1.10
N GLY A 265 -15.60 3.80 -0.05
CA GLY A 265 -16.13 5.11 -0.45
C GLY A 265 -15.07 6.04 -1.07
N PRO A 266 -15.42 7.34 -1.23
CA PRO A 266 -14.54 8.34 -1.82
C PRO A 266 -13.21 8.44 -1.08
N VAL A 267 -12.10 8.46 -1.81
CA VAL A 267 -10.75 8.43 -1.25
C VAL A 267 -10.45 9.67 -0.39
N ASP A 268 -11.00 10.82 -0.76
CA ASP A 268 -10.93 12.08 0.00
C ASP A 268 -11.79 12.08 1.27
N GLU A 269 -12.56 11.02 1.53
CA GLU A 269 -13.28 10.80 2.78
C GLU A 269 -12.68 9.67 3.63
N ARG A 270 -11.59 9.03 3.18
CA ARG A 270 -10.91 7.96 3.94
C ARG A 270 -9.92 8.57 4.94
N THR A 271 -10.09 8.24 6.22
CA THR A 271 -9.23 8.75 7.31
C THR A 271 -7.96 7.90 7.41
N MET A 272 -6.80 8.47 7.09
CA MET A 272 -5.54 7.75 7.23
C MET A 272 -5.17 7.48 8.70
N ILE A 273 -4.31 6.48 8.93
CA ILE A 273 -3.69 6.20 10.23
C ILE A 273 -2.17 6.08 10.08
N MET A 274 -1.46 6.19 11.20
CA MET A 274 -0.06 5.78 11.25
C MET A 274 0.03 4.28 11.03
N ASN A 275 0.87 3.84 10.10
CA ASN A 275 1.08 2.41 9.90
C ASN A 275 1.79 1.85 11.14
N ARG A 276 1.35 0.70 11.66
CA ARG A 276 1.99 0.03 12.81
C ARG A 276 3.51 -0.11 12.63
N TRP A 277 3.95 -0.44 11.43
CA TRP A 277 5.35 -0.64 11.07
C TRP A 277 6.19 0.65 11.00
N ASN A 278 5.60 1.82 11.23
CA ASN A 278 6.30 3.09 11.34
C ASN A 278 7.37 3.07 12.46
N VAL A 279 7.00 2.54 13.63
CA VAL A 279 7.84 2.53 14.84
C VAL A 279 8.10 1.14 15.43
N GLU A 280 7.53 0.07 14.85
CA GLU A 280 7.61 -1.28 15.42
C GLU A 280 9.05 -1.85 15.42
N ILE A 281 9.79 -1.67 14.32
CA ILE A 281 11.16 -2.18 14.20
C ILE A 281 12.14 -1.17 14.79
N ARG A 282 12.54 -1.38 16.05
CA ARG A 282 13.40 -0.44 16.82
C ARG A 282 14.65 0.04 16.07
N ASN A 283 15.32 -0.82 15.33
CA ASN A 283 16.57 -0.51 14.60
C ASN A 283 16.34 -0.12 13.12
N ARG A 284 15.09 0.01 12.68
CA ARG A 284 14.70 0.32 11.29
C ARG A 284 13.34 1.00 11.26
N GLN A 285 13.23 2.13 11.95
CA GLN A 285 12.01 2.94 11.93
C GLN A 285 11.77 3.54 10.54
N ALA A 286 10.50 3.74 10.21
CA ALA A 286 10.04 4.37 8.99
C ALA A 286 9.08 5.50 9.38
N PRO A 287 9.60 6.66 9.84
CA PRO A 287 8.78 7.75 10.42
C PRO A 287 7.77 8.34 9.44
N ASP A 288 7.94 8.07 8.14
CA ASP A 288 7.11 8.49 7.03
C ASP A 288 6.14 7.40 6.53
N TYR A 289 5.93 6.34 7.30
CA TYR A 289 5.04 5.25 6.93
C TYR A 289 3.65 5.40 7.55
N PHE A 290 2.68 5.68 6.70
CA PHE A 290 1.26 5.86 7.04
C PHE A 290 0.41 5.08 6.05
N GLN A 291 -0.85 4.83 6.41
CA GLN A 291 -1.81 4.14 5.57
C GLN A 291 -2.85 5.13 5.07
N THR A 292 -2.75 5.53 3.81
CA THR A 292 -3.68 6.49 3.18
C THR A 292 -5.07 5.89 2.98
N PHE A 293 -5.16 4.55 3.03
CA PHE A 293 -6.31 3.76 2.63
C PHE A 293 -6.77 4.04 1.20
N GLY A 294 -5.89 4.55 0.33
CA GLY A 294 -6.13 4.53 -1.12
C GLY A 294 -6.28 3.11 -1.67
N LEU A 295 -5.55 2.15 -1.08
CA LEU A 295 -5.81 0.72 -1.18
C LEU A 295 -6.58 0.26 0.06
N GLY A 296 -7.88 0.06 -0.11
CA GLY A 296 -8.79 -0.42 0.92
C GLY A 296 -9.46 -1.74 0.55
N PHE A 297 -10.49 -2.11 1.32
CA PHE A 297 -11.16 -3.40 1.16
C PHE A 297 -11.76 -3.61 -0.23
N PHE A 298 -12.35 -2.57 -0.84
CA PHE A 298 -12.88 -2.67 -2.20
C PHE A 298 -11.78 -3.04 -3.21
N GLU A 299 -10.64 -2.35 -3.13
CA GLU A 299 -9.53 -2.59 -4.03
C GLU A 299 -8.86 -3.97 -3.79
N TYR A 300 -8.83 -4.47 -2.55
CA TYR A 300 -8.38 -5.84 -2.26
C TYR A 300 -9.33 -6.93 -2.80
N PHE A 301 -10.64 -6.76 -2.63
CA PHE A 301 -11.63 -7.68 -3.21
C PHE A 301 -11.51 -7.74 -4.74
N GLN A 302 -11.39 -6.57 -5.36
CA GLN A 302 -11.23 -6.45 -6.80
C GLN A 302 -9.91 -7.06 -7.28
N LEU A 303 -8.83 -6.94 -6.50
CA LEU A 303 -7.57 -7.63 -6.77
C LEU A 303 -7.75 -9.15 -6.73
N ALA A 304 -8.39 -9.69 -5.68
CA ALA A 304 -8.65 -11.13 -5.55
C ALA A 304 -9.44 -11.67 -6.76
N GLU A 305 -10.52 -10.98 -7.14
CA GLU A 305 -11.30 -11.31 -8.33
C GLU A 305 -10.46 -11.26 -9.62
N ASP A 306 -9.67 -10.19 -9.81
CA ASP A 306 -8.87 -9.98 -11.02
C ASP A 306 -7.79 -11.05 -11.23
N ILE A 307 -7.27 -11.64 -10.15
CA ILE A 307 -6.23 -12.70 -10.18
C ILE A 307 -6.81 -14.12 -10.01
N GLY A 308 -8.13 -14.26 -9.87
CA GLY A 308 -8.80 -15.55 -9.72
C GLY A 308 -8.62 -16.21 -8.36
N ALA A 309 -8.36 -15.44 -7.31
CA ALA A 309 -8.18 -15.92 -5.95
C ALA A 309 -9.44 -15.69 -5.09
N GLU A 310 -9.71 -16.61 -4.17
CA GLU A 310 -10.75 -16.41 -3.16
C GLU A 310 -10.31 -15.32 -2.15
N PRO A 311 -11.14 -14.32 -1.84
CA PRO A 311 -10.80 -13.32 -0.85
C PRO A 311 -10.90 -13.89 0.58
N LEU A 312 -9.89 -13.63 1.40
CA LEU A 312 -9.85 -13.91 2.84
C LEU A 312 -9.60 -12.61 3.62
N PRO A 313 -10.61 -11.73 3.75
CA PRO A 313 -10.52 -10.54 4.59
C PRO A 313 -10.39 -10.91 6.07
N ILE A 314 -9.55 -10.17 6.79
CA ILE A 314 -9.31 -10.30 8.22
C ILE A 314 -9.83 -9.03 8.91
N LEU A 315 -10.66 -9.21 9.94
CA LEU A 315 -11.20 -8.12 10.76
C LEU A 315 -10.66 -8.15 12.18
N ASN A 316 -10.57 -6.97 12.79
CA ASN A 316 -10.24 -6.87 14.20
C ASN A 316 -11.37 -7.46 15.06
N CYS A 317 -11.00 -8.17 16.12
CA CYS A 317 -11.93 -8.88 17.01
C CYS A 317 -12.20 -8.17 18.35
N GLY A 318 -11.92 -6.86 18.46
CA GLY A 318 -11.99 -6.14 19.72
C GLY A 318 -10.72 -6.24 20.55
N MET A 319 -9.59 -6.57 19.91
CA MET A 319 -8.29 -6.71 20.58
C MET A 319 -7.21 -5.97 19.79
N SER A 320 -6.33 -5.28 20.51
CA SER A 320 -5.06 -4.79 19.95
C SER A 320 -3.97 -5.84 20.11
N CYS A 321 -2.79 -5.62 19.52
CA CYS A 321 -1.75 -6.64 19.58
C CYS A 321 -1.28 -6.91 21.01
N GLN A 322 -1.28 -8.19 21.40
CA GLN A 322 -0.85 -8.66 22.72
C GLN A 322 0.64 -8.38 23.02
N PHE A 323 1.47 -8.19 21.99
CA PHE A 323 2.86 -7.75 22.15
C PHE A 323 3.02 -6.22 22.33
N ASN A 324 1.95 -5.44 22.12
CA ASN A 324 1.93 -3.99 22.26
C ASN A 324 1.08 -3.56 23.46
N ALA A 325 -0.08 -2.92 23.24
CA ALA A 325 -0.91 -2.42 24.33
C ALA A 325 -1.76 -3.52 25.00
N ALA A 326 -1.99 -4.65 24.31
CA ALA A 326 -2.82 -5.76 24.78
C ALA A 326 -4.23 -5.32 25.27
N GLU A 327 -4.75 -4.23 24.69
CA GLU A 327 -6.09 -3.74 24.98
C GLU A 327 -7.13 -4.72 24.46
N VAL A 328 -8.15 -4.96 25.29
CA VAL A 328 -9.31 -5.79 24.98
C VAL A 328 -10.58 -4.97 25.21
N VAL A 329 -11.54 -5.10 24.30
CA VAL A 329 -12.86 -4.51 24.44
C VAL A 329 -13.68 -5.34 25.41
N PRO A 330 -14.41 -4.73 26.36
CA PRO A 330 -15.31 -5.46 27.23
C PRO A 330 -16.34 -6.28 26.43
N MET A 331 -16.69 -7.47 26.94
CA MET A 331 -17.60 -8.38 26.24
C MET A 331 -18.96 -7.77 25.89
N ASN A 332 -19.47 -6.89 26.75
CA ASN A 332 -20.70 -6.14 26.54
C ASN A 332 -20.57 -4.93 25.60
N GLU A 333 -19.39 -4.72 25.00
CA GLU A 333 -19.07 -3.63 24.07
C GLU A 333 -18.58 -4.15 22.69
N LEU A 334 -18.72 -5.46 22.42
CA LEU A 334 -18.30 -6.07 21.14
C LEU A 334 -19.24 -5.79 19.96
N ASP A 335 -20.43 -5.25 20.21
CA ASP A 335 -21.45 -5.01 19.17
C ASP A 335 -20.90 -4.27 17.93
N PRO A 336 -20.06 -3.23 18.04
CA PRO A 336 -19.49 -2.57 16.85
C PRO A 336 -18.62 -3.50 15.99
N TYR A 337 -17.90 -4.44 16.59
CA TYR A 337 -17.01 -5.38 15.90
C TYR A 337 -17.79 -6.50 15.23
N ILE A 338 -18.84 -7.00 15.90
CA ILE A 338 -19.80 -7.94 15.32
C ILE A 338 -20.49 -7.27 14.10
N GLN A 339 -20.93 -6.03 14.27
CA GLN A 339 -21.56 -5.28 13.17
C GLN A 339 -20.59 -5.00 12.03
N ASP A 340 -19.30 -4.75 12.30
CA ASP A 340 -18.28 -4.63 11.26
C ASP A 340 -18.18 -5.91 10.40
N ALA A 341 -18.28 -7.09 11.00
CA ALA A 341 -18.28 -8.36 10.27
C ALA A 341 -19.55 -8.58 9.45
N LEU A 342 -20.72 -8.33 10.04
CA LEU A 342 -22.00 -8.43 9.33
C LEU A 342 -22.09 -7.45 8.16
N ASP A 343 -21.64 -6.22 8.37
CA ASP A 343 -21.59 -5.19 7.35
C ASP A 343 -20.62 -5.54 6.21
N LEU A 344 -19.50 -6.18 6.51
CA LEU A 344 -18.57 -6.67 5.48
C LEU A 344 -19.20 -7.79 4.63
N ILE A 345 -19.93 -8.70 5.28
CA ILE A 345 -20.67 -9.76 4.58
C ILE A 345 -21.73 -9.15 3.66
N GLU A 346 -22.48 -8.13 4.12
CA GLU A 346 -23.42 -7.40 3.28
C GLU A 346 -22.71 -6.63 2.15
N PHE A 347 -21.57 -6.00 2.44
CA PHE A 347 -20.76 -5.31 1.42
C PHE A 347 -20.33 -6.26 0.32
N ALA A 348 -19.88 -7.47 0.65
CA ALA A 348 -19.38 -8.43 -0.32
C ALA A 348 -20.51 -9.17 -1.06
N ASN A 349 -21.59 -9.53 -0.36
CA ASN A 349 -22.59 -10.48 -0.88
C ASN A 349 -24.00 -9.89 -1.04
N GLY A 350 -24.30 -8.77 -0.38
CA GLY A 350 -25.63 -8.16 -0.38
C GLY A 350 -26.03 -7.59 -1.75
N PRO A 351 -27.35 -7.51 -2.04
CA PRO A 351 -27.85 -6.90 -3.25
C PRO A 351 -27.66 -5.37 -3.23
N VAL A 352 -27.67 -4.74 -4.40
CA VAL A 352 -27.43 -3.29 -4.56
C VAL A 352 -28.44 -2.38 -3.83
N THR A 353 -29.54 -2.95 -3.35
CA THR A 353 -30.59 -2.25 -2.58
C THR A 353 -30.29 -2.15 -1.09
N THR A 354 -29.32 -2.92 -0.56
CA THR A 354 -28.89 -2.78 0.83
C THR A 354 -27.88 -1.65 0.97
N LYS A 355 -27.59 -1.25 2.22
CA LYS A 355 -26.66 -0.16 2.49
C LYS A 355 -25.27 -0.46 1.93
N TRP A 356 -24.71 -1.61 2.28
CA TRP A 356 -23.34 -1.95 1.91
C TRP A 356 -23.23 -2.53 0.50
N GLY A 357 -24.23 -3.28 0.04
CA GLY A 357 -24.31 -3.70 -1.36
C GLY A 357 -24.49 -2.51 -2.31
N GLY A 358 -25.25 -1.49 -1.90
CA GLY A 358 -25.38 -0.22 -2.62
C GLY A 358 -24.08 0.59 -2.65
N LEU A 359 -23.32 0.61 -1.55
CA LEU A 359 -21.99 1.24 -1.55
C LEU A 359 -21.02 0.51 -2.50
N ARG A 360 -20.97 -0.83 -2.47
CA ARG A 360 -20.16 -1.63 -3.42
C ARG A 360 -20.52 -1.28 -4.88
N ALA A 361 -21.82 -1.18 -5.17
CA ALA A 361 -22.31 -0.81 -6.48
C ALA A 361 -21.92 0.61 -6.91
N SER A 362 -22.02 1.59 -6.01
CA SER A 362 -21.65 2.99 -6.28
C SER A 362 -20.15 3.17 -6.48
N MET A 363 -19.33 2.30 -5.88
CA MET A 363 -17.89 2.20 -6.13
C MET A 363 -17.55 1.51 -7.47
N GLY A 364 -18.55 1.08 -8.24
CA GLY A 364 -18.39 0.55 -9.59
C GLY A 364 -18.42 -0.98 -9.70
N HIS A 365 -18.83 -1.70 -8.64
CA HIS A 365 -18.94 -3.17 -8.67
C HIS A 365 -20.33 -3.63 -8.17
N PRO A 366 -21.36 -3.63 -9.04
CA PRO A 366 -22.72 -4.01 -8.62
C PRO A 366 -22.85 -5.51 -8.28
N SER A 367 -22.05 -6.37 -8.91
CA SER A 367 -22.07 -7.81 -8.66
C SER A 367 -21.53 -8.16 -7.27
N PRO A 368 -22.00 -9.23 -6.62
CA PRO A 368 -21.36 -9.73 -5.40
C PRO A 368 -19.92 -10.21 -5.65
N PHE A 369 -19.04 -10.04 -4.66
CA PHE A 369 -17.71 -10.66 -4.64
C PHE A 369 -17.73 -12.15 -4.26
N ASN A 370 -18.88 -12.67 -3.79
CA ASN A 370 -19.07 -14.06 -3.37
C ASN A 370 -18.11 -14.49 -2.25
N LEU A 371 -18.03 -13.69 -1.18
CA LEU A 371 -17.22 -13.96 0.00
C LEU A 371 -17.63 -15.26 0.68
N LYS A 372 -16.66 -16.19 0.82
CA LYS A 372 -16.82 -17.50 1.49
C LYS A 372 -16.06 -17.62 2.81
N TYR A 373 -14.99 -16.85 2.97
CA TYR A 373 -14.08 -16.96 4.11
C TYR A 373 -13.89 -15.58 4.76
N ILE A 374 -13.90 -15.53 6.09
CA ILE A 374 -13.61 -14.33 6.86
C ILE A 374 -12.73 -14.74 8.04
N GLY A 375 -11.67 -13.99 8.30
CA GLY A 375 -10.88 -14.14 9.52
C GLY A 375 -11.34 -13.12 10.56
N ILE A 376 -11.51 -13.58 11.80
CA ILE A 376 -11.81 -12.75 12.96
C ILE A 376 -10.57 -12.80 13.85
N GLY A 377 -9.91 -11.66 14.02
CA GLY A 377 -8.62 -11.57 14.70
C GLY A 377 -7.41 -11.89 13.81
N ASN A 378 -6.23 -11.50 14.30
CA ASN A 378 -4.92 -11.89 13.82
C ASN A 378 -4.01 -12.24 15.00
N GLU A 379 -3.53 -13.48 15.08
CA GLU A 379 -2.54 -13.91 16.07
C GLU A 379 -2.95 -13.69 17.54
N GLN A 380 -4.24 -13.66 17.85
CA GLN A 380 -4.69 -13.71 19.25
C GLN A 380 -4.58 -15.13 19.81
N TRP A 381 -4.22 -15.23 21.08
CA TRP A 381 -3.98 -16.49 21.77
C TRP A 381 -4.54 -16.46 23.20
N GLU A 382 -4.63 -17.66 23.79
CA GLU A 382 -5.04 -17.91 25.18
C GLU A 382 -6.46 -17.43 25.53
N GLU A 383 -6.75 -17.38 26.84
CA GLU A 383 -8.06 -17.08 27.42
C GLU A 383 -8.60 -15.73 26.94
N GLN A 384 -7.74 -14.72 26.72
CA GLN A 384 -8.16 -13.38 26.28
C GLN A 384 -8.94 -13.36 24.95
N TYR A 385 -8.77 -14.39 24.10
CA TYR A 385 -9.51 -14.51 22.84
C TYR A 385 -10.74 -15.44 22.96
N ILE A 386 -10.70 -16.39 23.89
CA ILE A 386 -11.68 -17.48 23.99
C ILE A 386 -12.77 -17.17 25.02
N GLU A 387 -12.40 -16.49 26.10
CA GLU A 387 -13.20 -16.16 27.28
C GLU A 387 -13.44 -14.65 27.38
#